data_AF-A0A8D2LGQ7-F1
#
_entry.id   AF-A0A8D2LGQ7-F1
#
_cell.length_a   1.000
_cell.length_b   1.000
_cell.length_c   1.000
_cell.angle_alpha   90.00
_cell.angle_beta   90.00
_cell.angle_gamma   90.00
#
_symmetry.space_group_name_H-M   'P 1'
#
loop_
_entity.id
_entity.type
_entity.pdbx_description
1 polymer ?
#
loop_
_entity_poly.entity_id
_entity_poly.type
_entity_poly.pdbx_seq_one_letter_code
_entity_poly.pdbx_strand_id
1 'polypeptide(L)'
;MSLDSYARYLLDRNQASAAQRMYERALQISMEVQGETHPQSVVLMNDLATALDAQGFYEAADARARRALELARQTEHPELHIMLNNLAGILMHKEEYSQAKKMYTEALKQAEKIGDSASAQHIQKGLAELAKRKKSKTAGSLQNGEESGNK
;
A
#
# COMPACT_ATOMS: atom_id res chain seq x y z
N MET A 1 -18.06 -6.28 17.02
CA MET A 1 -16.92 -5.76 16.23
C MET A 1 -16.13 -6.94 15.74
N SER A 2 -15.88 -7.03 14.44
CA SER A 2 -14.99 -8.05 13.87
C SER A 2 -13.52 -7.67 14.16
N LEU A 3 -12.62 -8.66 14.15
CA LEU A 3 -11.21 -8.48 14.51
C LEU A 3 -10.49 -7.47 13.60
N ASP A 4 -10.84 -7.44 12.32
CA ASP A 4 -10.29 -6.52 11.31
C ASP A 4 -10.77 -5.08 11.50
N SER A 5 -12.06 -4.87 11.82
CA SER A 5 -12.58 -3.52 12.12
C SER A 5 -11.88 -2.88 13.32
N TYR A 6 -11.61 -3.68 14.37
CA TYR A 6 -10.85 -3.19 15.52
C TYR A 6 -9.36 -2.98 15.20
N ALA A 7 -8.77 -3.84 14.36
CA ALA A 7 -7.39 -3.66 13.90
C ALA A 7 -7.19 -2.36 13.09
N ARG A 8 -8.17 -1.98 12.24
CA ARG A 8 -8.16 -0.66 11.55
C ARG A 8 -8.17 0.49 12.55
N TYR A 9 -9.04 0.42 13.54
CA TYR A 9 -9.08 1.41 14.63
C TYR A 9 -7.75 1.51 15.39
N LEU A 10 -7.06 0.39 15.62
CA LEU A 10 -5.74 0.38 16.27
C LEU A 10 -4.66 1.05 15.42
N LEU A 11 -4.69 0.89 14.08
CA LEU A 11 -3.78 1.60 13.19
C LEU A 11 -3.97 3.11 13.25
N ASP A 12 -5.21 3.58 13.27
CA ASP A 12 -5.54 5.01 13.38
C ASP A 12 -5.06 5.62 14.72
N ARG A 13 -4.87 4.78 15.74
CA ARG A 13 -4.33 5.16 17.06
C ARG A 13 -2.80 4.99 17.17
N ASN A 14 -2.09 4.77 16.05
CA ASN A 14 -0.65 4.48 16.01
C ASN A 14 -0.25 3.21 16.81
N GLN A 15 -1.17 2.24 16.96
CA GLN A 15 -0.92 0.97 17.64
C GLN A 15 -0.67 -0.15 16.63
N ALA A 16 0.26 0.06 15.70
CA ALA A 16 0.46 -0.82 14.54
C ALA A 16 0.84 -2.26 14.91
N SER A 17 1.65 -2.48 15.95
CA SER A 17 1.99 -3.85 16.40
C SER A 17 0.78 -4.59 16.99
N ALA A 18 -0.17 -3.88 17.59
CA ALA A 18 -1.41 -4.49 18.09
C ALA A 18 -2.35 -4.83 16.92
N ALA A 19 -2.46 -3.92 15.94
CA ALA A 19 -3.20 -4.18 14.71
C ALA A 19 -2.64 -5.38 13.93
N GLN A 20 -1.31 -5.49 13.79
CA GLN A 20 -0.65 -6.63 13.14
C GLN A 20 -1.11 -7.96 13.75
N ARG A 21 -1.02 -8.11 15.07
CA ARG A 21 -1.43 -9.36 15.76
C ARG A 21 -2.90 -9.70 15.52
N MET A 22 -3.77 -8.68 15.46
CA MET A 22 -5.19 -8.87 15.18
C MET A 22 -5.43 -9.32 13.75
N TYR A 23 -4.77 -8.69 12.77
CA TYR A 23 -4.85 -9.09 11.36
C TYR A 23 -4.29 -10.49 11.13
N GLU A 24 -3.15 -10.84 11.74
CA GLU A 24 -2.58 -12.19 11.66
C GLU A 24 -3.57 -13.24 12.16
N ARG A 25 -4.21 -12.99 13.32
CA ARG A 25 -5.20 -13.91 13.87
C ARG A 25 -6.44 -14.02 12.99
N ALA A 26 -6.94 -12.90 12.49
CA ALA A 26 -8.10 -12.87 11.59
C ALA A 26 -7.79 -13.58 10.27
N LEU A 27 -6.61 -13.33 9.68
CA LEU A 27 -6.15 -13.94 8.44
C LEU A 27 -6.02 -15.45 8.59
N GLN A 28 -5.42 -15.93 9.68
CA GLN A 28 -5.33 -17.36 9.96
C GLN A 28 -6.72 -18.01 9.98
N ILE A 29 -7.68 -17.44 10.73
CA ILE A 29 -9.03 -17.98 10.82
C ILE A 29 -9.72 -17.96 9.44
N SER A 30 -9.59 -16.86 8.70
CA SER A 30 -10.19 -16.73 7.36
C SER A 30 -9.61 -17.78 6.39
N MET A 31 -8.30 -17.99 6.40
CA MET A 31 -7.64 -19.00 5.56
C MET A 31 -8.06 -20.42 5.94
N GLU A 32 -8.17 -20.73 7.23
CA GLU A 32 -8.60 -22.05 7.72
C GLU A 32 -10.07 -22.36 7.35
N VAL A 33 -10.95 -21.37 7.42
CA VAL A 33 -12.40 -21.57 7.21
C VAL A 33 -12.79 -21.45 5.74
N GLN A 34 -12.18 -20.52 5.00
CA GLN A 34 -12.66 -20.08 3.67
C GLN A 34 -11.60 -20.25 2.58
N GLY A 35 -10.34 -20.48 2.93
CA GLY A 35 -9.23 -20.58 1.99
C GLY A 35 -8.55 -19.25 1.70
N GLU A 36 -7.40 -19.33 1.03
CA GLU A 36 -6.52 -18.19 0.74
C GLU A 36 -7.10 -17.23 -0.31
N THR A 37 -7.83 -17.77 -1.30
CA THR A 37 -8.42 -16.98 -2.41
C THR A 37 -9.74 -16.30 -2.03
N HIS A 38 -10.27 -16.55 -0.83
CA HIS A 38 -11.49 -15.92 -0.39
C HIS A 38 -11.29 -14.39 -0.25
N PRO A 39 -12.25 -13.55 -0.73
CA PRO A 39 -12.12 -12.09 -0.68
C PRO A 39 -11.66 -11.54 0.67
N GLN A 40 -12.22 -12.05 1.77
CA GLN A 40 -11.83 -11.63 3.12
C GLN A 40 -10.36 -11.97 3.46
N SER A 41 -9.86 -13.13 3.04
CA SER A 41 -8.46 -13.52 3.25
C SER A 41 -7.51 -12.58 2.50
N VAL A 42 -7.88 -12.18 1.28
CA VAL A 42 -7.09 -11.26 0.46
C VAL A 42 -7.07 -9.85 1.08
N VAL A 43 -8.23 -9.34 1.54
CA VAL A 43 -8.32 -8.05 2.25
C VAL A 43 -7.47 -8.06 3.53
N LEU A 44 -7.57 -9.10 4.34
CA LEU A 44 -6.81 -9.25 5.58
C LEU A 44 -5.29 -9.30 5.34
N MET A 45 -4.86 -9.93 4.24
CA MET A 45 -3.46 -9.96 3.85
C MET A 45 -2.93 -8.58 3.44
N ASN A 46 -3.73 -7.81 2.70
CA ASN A 46 -3.41 -6.43 2.35
C ASN A 46 -3.37 -5.51 3.59
N ASP A 47 -4.33 -5.65 4.50
CA ASP A 47 -4.37 -4.86 5.74
C ASP A 47 -3.19 -5.18 6.67
N LEU A 48 -2.76 -6.45 6.71
CA LEU A 48 -1.52 -6.85 7.40
C LEU A 48 -0.28 -6.20 6.77
N ALA A 49 -0.23 -6.07 5.44
CA ALA A 49 0.86 -5.36 4.77
C ALA A 49 0.91 -3.87 5.20
N THR A 50 -0.24 -3.20 5.28
CA THR A 50 -0.33 -1.82 5.78
C THR A 50 0.14 -1.71 7.24
N ALA A 51 -0.18 -2.67 8.10
CA ALA A 51 0.28 -2.66 9.48
C ALA A 51 1.81 -2.86 9.61
N LEU A 52 2.42 -3.63 8.71
CA LEU A 52 3.87 -3.81 8.65
C LEU A 52 4.58 -2.56 8.10
N ASP A 53 4.00 -1.93 7.08
CA ASP A 53 4.48 -0.68 6.51
C ASP A 53 4.52 0.45 7.55
N ALA A 54 3.44 0.59 8.33
CA ALA A 54 3.36 1.56 9.43
C ALA A 54 4.41 1.34 10.53
N GLN A 55 4.99 0.14 10.63
CA GLN A 55 6.07 -0.20 11.57
C GLN A 55 7.47 -0.05 10.95
N GLY A 56 7.57 0.30 9.67
CA GLY A 56 8.84 0.39 8.95
C GLY A 56 9.35 -0.93 8.37
N PHE A 57 8.56 -2.01 8.45
CA PHE A 57 8.94 -3.33 7.90
C PHE A 57 8.61 -3.42 6.39
N TYR A 58 9.18 -2.50 5.60
CA TYR A 58 8.78 -2.29 4.21
C TYR A 58 8.95 -3.51 3.31
N GLU A 59 10.00 -4.32 3.48
CA GLU A 59 10.19 -5.55 2.69
C GLU A 59 9.14 -6.61 2.99
N ALA A 60 8.79 -6.79 4.27
CA ALA A 60 7.76 -7.73 4.68
C ALA A 60 6.36 -7.28 4.24
N ALA A 61 6.12 -5.96 4.25
CA ALA A 61 4.91 -5.35 3.73
C ALA A 61 4.77 -5.54 2.22
N ASP A 62 5.83 -5.26 1.45
CA ASP A 62 5.85 -5.40 -0.01
C ASP A 62 5.55 -6.85 -0.43
N ALA A 63 6.22 -7.83 0.18
CA ALA A 63 5.98 -9.24 -0.10
C ALA A 63 4.51 -9.65 0.14
N ARG A 64 3.90 -9.20 1.23
CA ARG A 64 2.49 -9.48 1.55
C ARG A 64 1.52 -8.76 0.63
N ALA A 65 1.75 -7.47 0.35
CA ALA A 65 0.91 -6.70 -0.55
C ALA A 65 0.93 -7.27 -1.99
N ARG A 66 2.09 -7.74 -2.46
CA ARG A 66 2.20 -8.42 -3.76
C ARG A 66 1.44 -9.75 -3.81
N ARG A 67 1.50 -10.55 -2.74
CA ARG A 67 0.72 -11.80 -2.66
C ARG A 67 -0.78 -11.52 -2.65
N ALA A 68 -1.24 -10.53 -1.88
CA ALA A 68 -2.64 -10.11 -1.88
C ALA A 68 -3.06 -9.62 -3.29
N LEU A 69 -2.23 -8.82 -3.94
CA LEU A 69 -2.50 -8.32 -5.29
C LEU A 69 -2.57 -9.44 -6.34
N GLU A 70 -1.70 -10.45 -6.26
CA GLU A 70 -1.73 -11.62 -7.13
C GLU A 70 -3.07 -12.36 -7.02
N LEU A 71 -3.49 -12.67 -5.80
CA LEU A 71 -4.75 -13.35 -5.51
C LEU A 71 -5.95 -12.51 -5.96
N ALA A 72 -5.93 -11.21 -5.67
CA ALA A 72 -6.98 -10.28 -6.07
C ALA A 72 -7.18 -10.22 -7.59
N ARG A 73 -6.11 -10.33 -8.38
CA ARG A 73 -6.19 -10.40 -9.84
C ARG A 73 -6.78 -11.73 -10.32
N GLN A 74 -6.41 -12.84 -9.68
CA GLN A 74 -6.90 -14.17 -10.04
C GLN A 74 -8.42 -14.29 -9.81
N THR A 75 -8.95 -13.63 -8.79
CA THR A 75 -10.36 -13.71 -8.40
C THR A 75 -11.20 -12.50 -8.81
N GLU A 76 -10.65 -11.59 -9.62
CA GLU A 76 -11.30 -10.32 -10.02
C GLU A 76 -11.88 -9.54 -8.83
N HIS A 77 -11.07 -9.37 -7.77
CA HIS A 77 -11.53 -8.78 -6.51
C HIS A 77 -12.03 -7.34 -6.69
N PRO A 78 -13.20 -6.97 -6.14
CA PRO A 78 -13.81 -5.66 -6.35
C PRO A 78 -12.98 -4.49 -5.82
N GLU A 79 -12.14 -4.73 -4.81
CA GLU A 79 -11.25 -3.73 -4.20
C GLU A 79 -9.80 -3.78 -4.73
N LEU A 80 -9.58 -4.30 -5.94
CA LEU A 80 -8.25 -4.39 -6.55
C LEU A 80 -7.51 -3.03 -6.55
N HIS A 81 -8.23 -1.92 -6.76
CA HIS A 81 -7.66 -0.58 -6.76
C HIS A 81 -7.11 -0.15 -5.40
N ILE A 82 -7.73 -0.60 -4.30
CA ILE A 82 -7.24 -0.32 -2.93
C ILE A 82 -5.91 -1.04 -2.70
N MET A 83 -5.79 -2.30 -3.11
CA MET A 83 -4.55 -3.07 -2.94
C MET A 83 -3.40 -2.50 -3.78
N LEU A 84 -3.70 -2.07 -5.01
CA LEU A 84 -2.74 -1.36 -5.86
C LEU A 84 -2.27 -0.05 -5.23
N ASN A 85 -3.19 0.73 -4.65
CA ASN A 85 -2.87 1.96 -3.95
C ASN A 85 -1.98 1.73 -2.72
N ASN A 86 -2.28 0.71 -1.92
CA ASN A 86 -1.50 0.39 -0.72
C ASN A 86 -0.09 -0.09 -1.08
N LEU A 87 0.05 -0.95 -2.10
CA LEU A 87 1.36 -1.34 -2.62
C LEU A 87 2.15 -0.13 -3.13
N ALA A 88 1.49 0.83 -3.79
CA ALA A 88 2.15 2.06 -4.22
C ALA A 88 2.68 2.89 -3.05
N GLY A 89 1.94 2.96 -1.93
CA GLY A 89 2.37 3.59 -0.69
C GLY A 89 3.60 2.91 -0.08
N ILE A 90 3.61 1.58 -0.01
CA ILE A 90 4.76 0.80 0.46
C ILE A 90 6.00 1.07 -0.42
N LEU A 91 5.82 1.08 -1.74
CA LEU A 91 6.90 1.38 -2.69
C LEU A 91 7.40 2.83 -2.56
N MET A 92 6.55 3.78 -2.16
CA MET A 92 6.97 5.15 -1.84
C MET A 92 7.88 5.19 -0.61
N HIS A 93 7.60 4.41 0.43
CA HIS A 93 8.47 4.29 1.61
C HIS A 93 9.78 3.57 1.30
N LYS A 94 9.77 2.61 0.38
CA LYS A 94 10.98 1.97 -0.18
C LYS A 94 11.76 2.85 -1.19
N GLU A 95 11.28 4.07 -1.46
CA GLU A 95 11.82 4.97 -2.48
C GLU A 95 11.84 4.41 -3.92
N GLU A 96 11.04 3.39 -4.20
CA GLU A 96 10.89 2.77 -5.52
C GLU A 96 9.88 3.53 -6.40
N TYR A 97 10.11 4.83 -6.57
CA TYR A 97 9.14 5.78 -7.16
C TYR A 97 8.63 5.39 -8.55
N SER A 98 9.46 4.77 -9.39
CA SER A 98 9.06 4.32 -10.72
C SER A 98 8.03 3.19 -10.67
N GLN A 99 8.16 2.26 -9.72
CA GLN A 99 7.19 1.19 -9.51
C GLN A 99 5.93 1.73 -8.81
N ALA A 100 6.09 2.59 -7.81
CA ALA A 100 4.97 3.26 -7.14
C ALA A 100 4.07 4.00 -8.15
N LYS A 101 4.66 4.74 -9.10
CA LYS A 101 3.91 5.44 -10.15
C LYS A 101 3.09 4.47 -11.01
N LYS A 102 3.65 3.31 -11.38
CA LYS A 102 2.93 2.29 -12.16
C LYS A 102 1.72 1.78 -11.38
N MET A 103 1.91 1.44 -10.11
CA MET A 103 0.84 0.95 -9.24
C MET A 103 -0.27 1.99 -9.02
N TYR A 104 0.08 3.25 -8.71
CA TYR A 104 -0.92 4.32 -8.60
C TYR A 104 -1.69 4.58 -9.89
N THR A 105 -1.01 4.54 -11.04
CA THR A 105 -1.66 4.77 -12.35
C THR A 105 -2.67 3.65 -12.64
N GLU A 106 -2.30 2.41 -12.34
CA GLU A 106 -3.20 1.28 -12.49
C GLU A 106 -4.37 1.35 -11.50
N ALA A 107 -4.11 1.69 -10.23
CA ALA A 107 -5.12 1.88 -9.21
C ALA A 107 -6.17 2.91 -9.64
N LEU A 108 -5.72 4.06 -10.18
CA LEU A 108 -6.60 5.13 -10.63
C LEU A 108 -7.50 4.65 -11.77
N LYS A 109 -6.92 3.98 -12.77
CA LYS A 109 -7.68 3.43 -13.90
C LYS A 109 -8.76 2.44 -13.44
N GLN A 110 -8.45 1.60 -12.45
CA GLN A 110 -9.43 0.65 -11.90
C GLN A 110 -10.53 1.37 -11.11
N ALA A 111 -10.16 2.32 -10.25
CA ALA A 111 -11.13 3.12 -9.48
C ALA A 111 -12.09 3.89 -10.39
N GLU A 112 -11.58 4.52 -11.46
CA GLU A 112 -12.38 5.22 -12.47
C GLU A 112 -13.30 4.26 -13.23
N LYS A 113 -12.81 3.07 -13.61
CA LYS A 113 -13.60 2.06 -14.32
C LYS A 113 -14.83 1.62 -13.51
N ILE A 114 -14.70 1.50 -12.18
CA ILE A 114 -15.80 1.09 -11.30
C ILE A 114 -16.59 2.27 -10.71
N GLY A 115 -16.21 3.51 -11.02
CA GLY A 115 -16.88 4.72 -10.53
C GLY A 115 -16.57 5.10 -9.08
N ASP A 116 -15.53 4.53 -8.45
CA ASP A 116 -15.12 4.87 -7.10
C ASP A 116 -14.33 6.19 -7.06
N SER A 117 -15.09 7.29 -7.02
CA SER A 117 -14.55 8.65 -7.01
C SER A 117 -13.75 8.96 -5.73
N ALA A 118 -14.11 8.34 -4.60
CA ALA A 118 -13.43 8.57 -3.33
C ALA A 118 -12.01 8.00 -3.37
N SER A 119 -11.88 6.75 -3.83
CA SER A 119 -10.57 6.13 -4.00
C SER A 119 -9.75 6.83 -5.08
N ALA A 120 -10.37 7.23 -6.20
CA ALA A 120 -9.68 7.98 -7.25
C ALA A 120 -9.05 9.28 -6.72
N GLN A 121 -9.77 10.05 -5.90
CA GLN A 121 -9.23 11.25 -5.26
C GLN A 121 -8.08 10.94 -4.30
N HIS A 122 -8.18 9.85 -3.53
CA HIS A 122 -7.10 9.44 -2.63
C HIS A 122 -5.83 9.06 -3.41
N ILE A 123 -5.97 8.26 -4.47
CA ILE A 123 -4.87 7.84 -5.35
C ILE A 123 -4.21 9.04 -6.03
N GLN A 124 -5.00 10.04 -6.46
CA GLN A 124 -4.48 11.27 -7.04
C GLN A 124 -3.61 12.07 -6.05
N LYS A 125 -3.95 12.08 -4.75
CA LYS A 125 -3.09 12.68 -3.72
C LYS A 125 -1.75 11.95 -3.62
N GLY A 126 -1.76 10.62 -3.68
CA GLY A 126 -0.54 9.79 -3.71
C GLY A 126 0.35 10.11 -4.92
N LEU A 127 -0.24 10.23 -6.12
CA LEU A 127 0.48 10.65 -7.33
C LEU A 127 1.07 12.06 -7.22
N ALA A 128 0.33 13.00 -6.62
CA ALA A 128 0.80 14.36 -6.40
C ALA A 128 1.99 14.40 -5.43
N GLU A 129 1.95 13.61 -4.36
CA GLU A 129 3.05 13.47 -3.41
C GLU A 129 4.30 12.86 -4.06
N LEU A 130 4.14 11.81 -4.87
CA LEU A 130 5.22 11.23 -5.67
C LEU A 130 5.88 12.28 -6.57
N ALA A 131 5.09 13.11 -7.24
CA ALA A 131 5.61 14.18 -8.11
C ALA A 131 6.42 15.23 -7.33
N LYS A 132 6.01 15.57 -6.11
CA LYS A 132 6.75 16.49 -5.22
C LYS A 132 8.10 15.89 -4.80
N ARG A 133 8.12 14.63 -4.35
CA ARG A 133 9.37 13.95 -3.93
C ARG A 133 10.38 13.84 -5.07
N LYS A 134 9.92 13.55 -6.29
CA LYS A 134 10.78 13.51 -7.48
C LYS A 134 11.44 14.87 -7.74
N LYS A 135 10.68 15.97 -7.67
CA LYS A 135 11.20 17.34 -7.85
C LYS A 135 12.24 17.71 -6.79
N SER A 136 11.97 17.37 -5.52
CA SER A 136 12.90 17.63 -4.42
C SER A 136 14.23 16.90 -4.60
N LYS A 137 14.21 15.61 -5.00
CA LYS A 137 15.45 14.87 -5.26
C LYS A 137 16.24 15.45 -6.43
N THR A 138 15.57 15.83 -7.53
CA THR A 138 16.25 16.45 -8.67
C THR A 138 16.85 17.83 -8.36
N ALA A 139 16.20 18.61 -7.49
CA ALA A 139 16.71 19.92 -7.07
C ALA A 139 17.94 19.77 -6.14
N GLY A 140 17.92 18.83 -5.20
CA GLY A 140 19.06 18.56 -4.31
C GLY A 140 20.28 18.01 -5.04
N SER A 141 20.10 17.23 -6.12
CA SER A 141 21.22 16.75 -6.95
C SER A 141 21.89 17.85 -7.78
N LEU A 142 21.19 18.95 -8.08
CA LEU A 142 21.75 20.07 -8.85
C LEU A 142 22.59 21.02 -7.97
N GLN A 143 22.19 21.24 -6.71
CA GLN A 143 22.92 22.12 -5.79
C GLN A 143 24.25 21.52 -5.30
N ASN A 144 24.35 20.19 -5.20
CA ASN A 144 25.59 19.52 -4.75
C ASN A 144 26.66 19.39 -5.86
N GLY A 145 26.36 19.80 -7.10
CA GLY A 145 27.28 19.73 -8.23
C GLY A 145 28.13 20.99 -8.46
N GLU A 146 27.80 22.12 -7.82
CA GLU A 146 28.43 23.42 -8.09
C GLU A 146 29.55 23.79 -7.11
N GLU A 147 29.76 23.05 -6.01
CA GLU A 147 30.78 23.37 -5.00
C GLU A 147 32.14 22.64 -5.16
N SER A 148 32.29 21.69 -6.11
CA SER A 148 33.55 20.93 -6.28
C SER A 148 34.52 21.48 -7.33
N GLY A 149 34.29 22.68 -7.85
CA GLY A 149 35.01 23.22 -9.02
C GLY A 149 36.00 24.36 -8.77
N ASN A 150 36.49 24.59 -7.54
CA ASN A 150 37.45 25.68 -7.30
C ASN A 150 38.52 25.31 -6.25
N LYS A 151 39.58 24.63 -6.70
CA LYS A 151 40.93 24.65 -6.10
C LYS A 151 41.98 24.49 -7.18
#